data_AF-A0A843L1V1-F1
#
_entry.id   AF-A0A843L1V1-F1
#
_cell.length_a   1.000
_cell.length_b   1.000
_cell.length_c   1.000
_cell.angle_alpha   90.00
_cell.angle_beta   90.00
_cell.angle_gamma   90.00
#
_symmetry.space_group_name_H-M   'P 1'
#
loop_
_entity.id
_entity.type
_entity.pdbx_description
1 polymer ?
#
loop_
_entity_poly.entity_id
_entity_poly.type
_entity_poly.pdbx_seq_one_letter_code
_entity_poly.pdbx_strand_id
1 'polypeptide(L)'
;MKQTSLLLFTVILLVFGVGCTDSVEVNASENTTPAPPLYYGQGNTSIALNLPEITVHDPGNFTGNVTAVLETLLADRRAGILLENGWNVTSVRMASEEDGPHRTYAEVEFRNDGLSFFIGVDETARRTLDGRCGAEWWLSTPVSGPMPEGYHQATDMLTNTNHVFDERNKRVAMIYNDTTIFYLYPSYAIIDMEGILN
;
A
#
# COMPACT_ATOMS: atom_id res chain seq x y z
N MET A 1 35.96 -59.37 -46.13
CA MET A 1 35.57 -57.97 -45.86
C MET A 1 34.06 -57.86 -45.92
N LYS A 2 33.46 -57.32 -44.85
CA LYS A 2 32.18 -56.59 -44.76
C LYS A 2 30.95 -57.13 -45.51
N GLN A 3 29.99 -57.72 -44.78
CA GLN A 3 28.55 -57.35 -44.80
C GLN A 3 27.70 -58.42 -44.10
N THR A 4 27.73 -58.47 -42.76
CA THR A 4 26.78 -59.31 -41.99
C THR A 4 26.33 -58.65 -40.69
N SER A 5 26.43 -57.32 -40.57
CA SER A 5 26.20 -56.62 -39.28
C SER A 5 25.20 -55.46 -39.34
N LEU A 6 24.36 -55.34 -40.38
CA LEU A 6 23.44 -54.20 -40.52
C LEU A 6 21.94 -54.54 -40.66
N LEU A 7 21.54 -55.81 -40.47
CA LEU A 7 20.15 -56.25 -40.61
C LEU A 7 19.47 -56.68 -39.30
N LEU A 8 20.22 -56.81 -38.21
CA LEU A 8 19.67 -57.20 -36.90
C LEU A 8 19.27 -56.00 -36.01
N PHE A 9 19.69 -54.78 -36.36
CA PHE A 9 19.45 -53.60 -35.51
C PHE A 9 18.08 -52.94 -35.73
N THR A 10 17.38 -53.26 -36.83
CA THR A 10 16.16 -52.55 -37.24
C THR A 10 14.87 -53.16 -36.67
N VAL A 11 14.91 -54.37 -36.11
CA VAL A 11 13.69 -55.04 -35.58
C VAL A 11 13.46 -54.77 -34.09
N ILE A 12 14.47 -54.31 -33.34
CA ILE A 12 14.33 -54.03 -31.89
C ILE A 12 13.68 -52.66 -31.61
N LEU A 13 13.66 -51.74 -32.58
CA LEU A 13 13.10 -50.39 -32.41
C LEU A 13 11.56 -50.31 -32.50
N LEU A 14 10.86 -51.43 -32.72
CA LEU A 14 9.41 -51.42 -33.01
C LEU A 14 8.51 -52.05 -31.93
N VAL A 15 8.97 -52.20 -30.67
CA VAL A 15 8.18 -52.88 -29.61
C VAL A 15 8.04 -52.08 -28.29
N PHE A 16 8.44 -50.82 -28.22
CA PHE A 16 8.16 -49.97 -27.04
C PHE A 16 7.29 -48.75 -27.39
N GLY A 17 6.20 -49.02 -28.09
CA GLY A 17 5.21 -48.03 -28.50
C GLY A 17 3.82 -48.28 -27.96
N VAL A 18 3.63 -48.67 -26.69
CA VAL A 18 2.35 -48.50 -25.98
C VAL A 18 2.62 -48.35 -24.49
N GLY A 19 2.47 -47.12 -24.01
CA GLY A 19 2.52 -46.78 -22.60
C GLY A 19 2.03 -45.35 -22.47
N CYS A 20 0.72 -45.15 -22.63
CA CYS A 20 0.06 -43.94 -22.16
C CYS A 20 0.26 -43.89 -20.64
N THR A 21 1.32 -43.23 -20.19
CA THR A 21 1.27 -42.59 -18.90
C THR A 21 0.72 -41.21 -19.18
N ASP A 22 -0.58 -41.02 -18.90
CA ASP A 22 -1.06 -39.69 -18.56
C ASP A 22 -0.10 -39.20 -17.48
N SER A 23 0.77 -38.27 -17.84
CA SER A 23 1.42 -37.43 -16.86
C SER A 23 0.29 -36.64 -16.26
N VAL A 24 -0.26 -37.16 -15.16
CA VAL A 24 -1.00 -36.35 -14.22
C VAL A 24 -0.03 -35.24 -13.87
N GLU A 25 -0.23 -34.06 -14.47
CA GLU A 25 0.16 -32.81 -13.87
C GLU A 25 -0.43 -32.88 -12.47
N VAL A 26 0.39 -33.34 -11.53
CA VAL A 26 0.24 -32.94 -10.14
C VAL A 26 0.49 -31.45 -10.22
N ASN A 27 -0.59 -30.71 -10.51
CA ASN A 27 -0.76 -29.36 -10.01
C ASN A 27 -0.48 -29.52 -8.51
N ALA A 28 0.79 -29.31 -8.15
CA ALA A 28 1.14 -28.87 -6.82
C ALA A 28 0.38 -27.55 -6.68
N SER A 29 -0.91 -27.67 -6.35
CA SER A 29 -1.63 -26.65 -5.66
C SER A 29 -0.74 -26.37 -4.49
N GLU A 30 0.04 -25.28 -4.58
CA GLU A 30 0.73 -24.72 -3.45
C GLU A 30 -0.34 -24.62 -2.38
N ASN A 31 -0.32 -25.55 -1.43
CA ASN A 31 -1.10 -25.43 -0.22
C ASN A 31 -0.31 -24.45 0.64
N THR A 32 -0.20 -23.22 0.14
CA THR A 32 0.28 -22.08 0.89
C THR A 32 -0.74 -21.93 2.00
N THR A 33 -0.34 -22.40 3.18
CA THR A 33 -1.06 -22.07 4.42
C THR A 33 -1.22 -20.55 4.40
N PRO A 34 -2.45 -20.02 4.41
CA PRO A 34 -2.65 -18.59 4.39
C PRO A 34 -1.84 -17.98 5.53
N ALA A 35 -1.05 -16.95 5.22
CA ALA A 35 -0.35 -16.21 6.26
C ALA A 35 -1.37 -15.81 7.34
N PRO A 36 -1.03 -15.92 8.63
CA PRO A 36 -1.96 -15.56 9.68
C PRO A 36 -2.43 -14.12 9.46
N PRO A 37 -3.74 -13.85 9.59
CA PRO A 37 -4.27 -12.50 9.39
C PRO A 37 -3.63 -11.53 10.37
N LEU A 38 -3.23 -10.35 9.87
CA LEU A 38 -2.80 -9.25 10.71
C LEU A 38 -4.02 -8.50 11.23
N TYR A 39 -3.96 -8.05 12.47
CA TYR A 39 -5.03 -7.30 13.10
C TYR A 39 -4.50 -6.01 13.70
N TYR A 40 -5.20 -4.92 13.42
CA TYR A 40 -5.18 -3.77 14.31
C TYR A 40 -6.07 -4.10 15.52
N GLY A 41 -5.55 -3.88 16.73
CA GLY A 41 -6.29 -4.11 17.97
C GLY A 41 -6.09 -2.97 18.95
N GLN A 42 -7.16 -2.25 19.27
CA GLN A 42 -7.17 -1.23 20.33
C GLN A 42 -8.45 -1.34 21.16
N GLY A 43 -8.30 -1.66 22.45
CA GLY A 43 -9.43 -1.90 23.34
C GLY A 43 -10.30 -3.08 22.85
N ASN A 44 -11.58 -2.81 22.59
CA ASN A 44 -12.54 -3.81 22.07
C ASN A 44 -12.61 -3.83 20.54
N THR A 45 -11.86 -2.96 19.86
CA THR A 45 -11.84 -2.87 18.40
C THR A 45 -10.79 -3.82 17.85
N SER A 46 -11.17 -4.67 16.91
CA SER A 46 -10.26 -5.51 16.14
C SER A 46 -10.60 -5.40 14.66
N ILE A 47 -9.66 -4.92 13.86
CA ILE A 47 -9.81 -4.73 12.41
C ILE A 47 -8.80 -5.65 11.73
N ALA A 48 -9.31 -6.61 10.96
CA ALA A 48 -8.47 -7.53 10.19
C ALA A 48 -7.93 -6.85 8.93
N LEU A 49 -6.67 -7.08 8.61
CA LEU A 49 -6.07 -6.72 7.33
C LEU A 49 -6.05 -7.97 6.43
N ASN A 50 -6.62 -7.85 5.24
CA ASN A 50 -6.59 -8.92 4.25
C ASN A 50 -5.32 -8.79 3.41
N LEU A 51 -4.23 -9.45 3.82
CA LEU A 51 -2.92 -9.35 3.15
C LEU A 51 -2.97 -9.61 1.63
N PRO A 52 -3.68 -10.63 1.11
CA PRO A 52 -3.86 -10.83 -0.32
C PRO A 52 -4.48 -9.65 -1.10
N GLU A 53 -5.22 -8.75 -0.44
CA GLU A 53 -5.82 -7.58 -1.08
C GLU A 53 -4.89 -6.37 -1.10
N ILE A 54 -3.78 -6.41 -0.35
CA ILE A 54 -2.80 -5.33 -0.31
C ILE A 54 -1.87 -5.45 -1.52
N THR A 55 -1.92 -4.44 -2.38
CA THR A 55 -1.09 -4.41 -3.59
C THR A 55 0.35 -4.04 -3.25
N VAL A 56 1.31 -4.86 -3.66
CA VAL A 56 2.73 -4.48 -3.64
C VAL A 56 3.06 -3.84 -4.99
N HIS A 57 3.33 -2.54 -4.99
CA HIS A 57 3.77 -1.84 -6.20
C HIS A 57 5.23 -2.18 -6.51
N ASP A 58 5.50 -2.38 -7.80
CA ASP A 58 6.82 -2.76 -8.32
C ASP A 58 7.46 -3.91 -7.52
N PRO A 59 6.83 -5.09 -7.47
CA PRO A 59 7.25 -6.19 -6.58
C PRO A 59 8.68 -6.67 -6.85
N GLY A 60 9.21 -6.50 -8.06
CA GLY A 60 10.62 -6.80 -8.38
C GLY A 60 11.63 -5.84 -7.74
N ASN A 61 11.20 -4.63 -7.36
CA ASN A 61 12.01 -3.63 -6.69
C ASN A 61 11.68 -3.49 -5.19
N PHE A 62 10.65 -4.20 -4.72
CA PHE A 62 10.29 -4.22 -3.31
C PHE A 62 11.20 -5.15 -2.52
N THR A 63 12.09 -4.58 -1.72
CA THR A 63 13.10 -5.33 -0.97
C THR A 63 12.72 -5.59 0.49
N GLY A 64 11.66 -4.95 0.98
CA GLY A 64 11.19 -5.11 2.35
C GLY A 64 10.31 -6.36 2.57
N ASN A 65 10.07 -6.69 3.83
CA ASN A 65 9.07 -7.69 4.21
C ASN A 65 7.73 -6.99 4.49
N VAL A 66 6.74 -7.21 3.61
CA VAL A 66 5.39 -6.62 3.73
C VAL A 66 4.75 -6.89 5.08
N THR A 67 4.91 -8.11 5.62
CA THR A 67 4.33 -8.46 6.93
C THR A 67 4.98 -7.63 8.04
N ALA A 68 6.31 -7.52 8.07
CA ALA A 68 7.03 -6.74 9.08
C ALA A 68 6.73 -5.23 8.97
N VAL A 69 6.58 -4.72 7.75
CA VAL A 69 6.16 -3.34 7.46
C VAL A 69 4.78 -3.08 8.06
N LEU A 70 3.82 -3.96 7.81
CA LEU A 70 2.46 -3.81 8.32
C LEU A 70 2.41 -3.97 9.85
N GLU A 71 3.12 -4.94 10.44
CA GLU A 71 3.21 -5.06 11.90
C GLU A 71 3.74 -3.77 12.57
N THR A 72 4.78 -3.16 11.98
CA THR A 72 5.33 -1.89 12.46
C THR A 72 4.30 -0.76 12.31
N LEU A 73 3.60 -0.71 11.18
CA LEU A 73 2.57 0.28 10.90
C LEU A 73 1.39 0.19 11.86
N LEU A 74 0.94 -1.02 12.23
CA LEU A 74 -0.24 -1.21 13.09
C LEU A 74 0.00 -0.76 14.53
N ALA A 75 1.25 -0.58 14.94
CA ALA A 75 1.60 0.05 16.21
C ALA A 75 1.55 1.59 16.15
N ASP A 76 1.42 2.19 14.96
CA ASP A 76 1.34 3.64 14.78
C ASP A 76 -0.07 4.17 15.07
N ARG A 77 -0.13 5.22 15.88
CA ARG A 77 -1.39 5.86 16.26
C ARG A 77 -2.16 6.40 15.05
N ARG A 78 -1.49 6.92 14.03
CA ARG A 78 -2.12 7.44 12.81
C ARG A 78 -2.79 6.31 12.03
N ALA A 79 -2.15 5.14 11.94
CA ALA A 79 -2.74 3.96 11.31
C ALA A 79 -4.05 3.57 12.03
N GLY A 80 -4.04 3.54 13.37
CA GLY A 80 -5.24 3.32 14.16
C GLY A 80 -6.35 4.33 13.87
N ILE A 81 -6.04 5.63 13.88
CA ILE A 81 -6.99 6.70 13.55
C ILE A 81 -7.60 6.49 12.15
N LEU A 82 -6.80 6.15 11.14
CA LEU A 82 -7.28 5.93 9.78
C LEU A 82 -8.21 4.70 9.72
N LEU A 83 -7.76 3.55 10.26
CA LEU A 83 -8.52 2.29 10.23
C LEU A 83 -9.86 2.40 10.98
N GLU A 84 -9.87 3.03 12.16
CA GLU A 84 -11.08 3.24 12.95
C GLU A 84 -12.10 4.17 12.25
N ASN A 85 -11.63 5.02 11.32
CA ASN A 85 -12.47 5.91 10.51
C ASN A 85 -12.74 5.35 9.09
N GLY A 86 -12.62 4.04 8.91
CA GLY A 86 -13.03 3.33 7.69
C GLY A 86 -12.06 3.47 6.52
N TRP A 87 -10.82 3.88 6.76
CA TRP A 87 -9.77 3.81 5.75
C TRP A 87 -9.22 2.40 5.64
N ASN A 88 -8.89 1.98 4.42
CA ASN A 88 -8.31 0.67 4.16
C ASN A 88 -6.85 0.82 3.75
N VAL A 89 -5.98 -0.07 4.25
CA VAL A 89 -4.64 -0.25 3.69
C VAL A 89 -4.80 -0.90 2.32
N THR A 90 -4.33 -0.25 1.27
CA THR A 90 -4.55 -0.71 -0.12
C THR A 90 -3.27 -1.10 -0.82
N SER A 91 -2.16 -0.43 -0.51
CA SER A 91 -0.90 -0.70 -1.20
C SER A 91 0.32 -0.44 -0.34
N VAL A 92 1.42 -1.08 -0.72
CA VAL A 92 2.75 -0.84 -0.19
C VAL A 92 3.71 -0.67 -1.38
N ARG A 93 4.60 0.31 -1.29
CA ARG A 93 5.65 0.54 -2.30
C ARG A 93 6.98 0.88 -1.64
N MET A 94 8.08 0.71 -2.36
CA MET A 94 9.34 1.32 -1.94
C MET A 94 9.34 2.81 -2.28
N ALA A 95 9.85 3.60 -1.36
CA ALA A 95 10.08 5.03 -1.53
C ALA A 95 11.48 5.39 -1.00
N SER A 96 11.94 6.58 -1.37
CA SER A 96 13.22 7.13 -0.94
C SER A 96 13.05 8.60 -0.59
N GLU A 97 13.77 9.06 0.43
CA GLU A 97 13.87 10.50 0.69
C GLU A 97 14.56 11.20 -0.49
N GLU A 98 13.99 12.31 -0.97
CA GLU A 98 14.59 13.12 -2.03
C GLU A 98 15.83 13.89 -1.54
N ASP A 99 15.80 14.40 -0.29
CA ASP A 99 16.80 15.35 0.23
C ASP A 99 17.79 14.75 1.28
N GLY A 100 17.84 13.42 1.41
CA GLY A 100 18.64 12.72 2.42
C GLY A 100 19.62 11.69 1.84
N PRO A 101 20.40 10.98 2.67
CA PRO A 101 21.24 9.88 2.23
C PRO A 101 20.37 8.70 1.78
N HIS A 102 19.73 8.80 0.59
CA HIS A 102 18.84 7.84 -0.08
C HIS A 102 18.31 6.72 0.83
N ARG A 103 17.67 7.09 1.95
CA ARG A 103 17.13 6.12 2.87
C ARG A 103 15.88 5.57 2.21
N THR A 104 15.95 4.30 1.83
CA THR A 104 14.82 3.58 1.27
C THR A 104 13.92 3.11 2.41
N TYR A 105 12.63 3.36 2.29
CA TYR A 105 11.62 2.93 3.24
C TYR A 105 10.43 2.35 2.50
N ALA A 106 9.60 1.58 3.19
CA ALA A 106 8.31 1.16 2.65
C ALA A 106 7.30 2.27 2.92
N GLU A 107 6.58 2.73 1.89
CA GLU A 107 5.46 3.65 2.05
C GLU A 107 4.17 2.86 1.91
N VAL A 108 3.29 2.98 2.91
CA VAL A 108 2.00 2.29 2.94
C VAL A 108 0.88 3.28 2.65
N GLU A 109 0.02 2.95 1.69
CA GLU A 109 -1.14 3.74 1.30
C GLU A 109 -2.40 3.27 2.04
N PHE A 110 -3.10 4.25 2.60
CA PHE A 110 -4.47 4.15 3.06
C PHE A 110 -5.38 4.87 2.07
N ARG A 111 -6.54 4.29 1.75
CA ARG A 111 -7.56 4.94 0.89
C ARG A 111 -8.92 4.99 1.55
N ASN A 112 -9.62 6.10 1.34
CA ASN A 112 -11.03 6.26 1.66
C ASN A 112 -11.64 7.36 0.76
N ASP A 113 -12.84 7.10 0.21
CA ASP A 113 -13.61 8.07 -0.59
C ASP A 113 -12.80 8.82 -1.67
N GLY A 114 -11.88 8.12 -2.35
CA GLY A 114 -11.04 8.71 -3.40
C GLY A 114 -9.84 9.53 -2.91
N LEU A 115 -9.63 9.66 -1.59
CA LEU A 115 -8.45 10.27 -0.98
C LEU A 115 -7.45 9.19 -0.56
N SER A 116 -6.17 9.50 -0.70
CA SER A 116 -5.06 8.66 -0.23
C SER A 116 -4.31 9.35 0.91
N PHE A 117 -3.87 8.57 1.90
CA PHE A 117 -2.93 8.99 2.93
C PHE A 117 -1.80 7.97 3.02
N PHE A 118 -0.57 8.44 3.13
CA PHE A 118 0.62 7.61 3.10
C PHE A 118 1.36 7.69 4.42
N ILE A 119 1.88 6.57 4.91
CA ILE A 119 2.78 6.51 6.08
C ILE A 119 4.04 5.77 5.68
N GLY A 120 5.20 6.40 5.87
CA GLY A 120 6.48 5.75 5.70
C GLY A 120 6.81 4.79 6.85
N VAL A 121 7.50 3.69 6.55
CA VAL A 121 7.91 2.66 7.49
C VAL A 121 9.37 2.29 7.21
N ASP A 122 10.22 2.53 8.20
CA ASP A 122 11.59 2.04 8.23
C ASP A 122 11.59 0.65 8.89
N GLU A 123 11.59 -0.38 8.04
CA GLU A 123 11.59 -1.79 8.49
C GLU A 123 12.82 -2.11 9.35
N THR A 124 13.99 -1.56 9.02
CA THR A 124 15.25 -1.86 9.72
C THR A 124 15.23 -1.26 11.12
N ALA A 125 14.79 -0.01 11.24
CA ALA A 125 14.65 0.66 12.53
C ALA A 125 13.36 0.30 13.28
N ARG A 126 12.46 -0.49 12.66
CA ARG A 126 11.14 -0.87 13.20
C ARG A 126 10.35 0.31 13.72
N ARG A 127 10.29 1.38 12.93
CA ARG A 127 9.56 2.60 13.27
C ARG A 127 8.88 3.17 12.03
N THR A 128 7.83 3.91 12.27
CA THR A 128 7.20 4.74 11.25
C THR A 128 7.96 6.06 11.05
N LEU A 129 7.76 6.63 9.87
CA LEU A 129 8.30 7.89 9.39
C LEU A 129 7.15 8.89 9.19
N ASP A 130 7.37 9.89 8.34
CA ASP A 130 6.41 10.94 8.06
C ASP A 130 5.18 10.42 7.33
N GLY A 131 4.07 11.12 7.53
CA GLY A 131 2.79 10.89 6.89
C GLY A 131 2.43 12.02 5.96
N ARG A 132 1.80 11.71 4.82
CA ARG A 132 1.39 12.71 3.84
C ARG A 132 0.06 12.37 3.18
N CYS A 133 -0.74 13.38 2.88
CA CYS A 133 -1.96 13.26 2.10
C CYS A 133 -1.62 13.31 0.60
N GLY A 134 -2.33 12.50 -0.19
CA GLY A 134 -2.24 12.47 -1.66
C GLY A 134 -3.08 13.53 -2.37
N ALA A 135 -3.76 14.43 -1.63
CA ALA A 135 -4.50 15.53 -2.22
C ALA A 135 -3.55 16.49 -2.97
N GLU A 136 -4.05 17.12 -4.03
CA GLU A 136 -3.27 18.13 -4.75
C GLU A 136 -3.03 19.34 -3.85
N TRP A 137 -1.79 19.84 -3.83
CA TRP A 137 -1.49 21.07 -3.14
C TRP A 137 -2.02 22.26 -3.94
N TRP A 138 -2.87 23.07 -3.32
CA TRP A 138 -3.49 24.21 -3.99
C TRP A 138 -3.68 25.37 -3.02
N LEU A 139 -3.36 26.58 -3.49
CA LEU A 139 -3.64 27.83 -2.81
C LEU A 139 -4.40 28.75 -3.76
N SER A 140 -5.19 29.70 -3.23
CA SER A 140 -5.86 30.73 -4.03
C SER A 140 -4.87 31.80 -4.52
N THR A 141 -3.80 31.37 -5.20
CA THR A 141 -2.79 32.21 -5.82
C THR A 141 -2.89 32.11 -7.34
N PRO A 142 -2.46 33.14 -8.08
CA PRO A 142 -2.47 33.10 -9.54
C PRO A 142 -1.68 31.94 -10.17
N VAL A 143 -0.83 31.25 -9.40
CA VAL A 143 0.06 30.18 -9.87
C VAL A 143 -0.59 28.79 -9.79
N SER A 144 -1.55 28.58 -8.88
CA SER A 144 -2.06 27.25 -8.54
C SER A 144 -3.12 26.70 -9.51
N GLY A 145 -3.42 27.37 -10.63
CA GLY A 145 -4.43 26.91 -11.58
C GLY A 145 -5.86 26.90 -11.00
N PRO A 146 -6.84 26.27 -11.68
CA PRO A 146 -8.21 26.20 -11.20
C PRO A 146 -8.30 25.39 -9.90
N MET A 147 -9.27 25.73 -9.04
CA MET A 147 -9.57 24.97 -7.83
C MET A 147 -9.90 23.51 -8.17
N PRO A 148 -9.27 22.52 -7.51
CA PRO A 148 -9.61 21.11 -7.69
C PRO A 148 -11.05 20.81 -7.29
N GLU A 149 -11.74 19.96 -8.07
CA GLU A 149 -13.15 19.61 -7.80
C GLU A 149 -13.33 18.63 -6.62
N GLY A 150 -12.28 17.89 -6.27
CA GLY A 150 -12.28 16.83 -5.26
C GLY A 150 -11.68 17.28 -3.93
N TYR A 151 -10.54 16.67 -3.58
CA TYR A 151 -9.76 17.08 -2.43
C TYR A 151 -8.60 17.97 -2.87
N HIS A 152 -8.30 18.98 -2.06
CA HIS A 152 -7.05 19.72 -2.16
C HIS A 152 -6.44 19.90 -0.77
N GLN A 153 -5.18 20.30 -0.70
CA GLN A 153 -4.53 20.61 0.56
C GLN A 153 -3.71 21.89 0.50
N ALA A 154 -3.57 22.52 1.67
CA ALA A 154 -2.74 23.68 1.89
C ALA A 154 -1.97 23.53 3.21
N THR A 155 -0.80 24.16 3.29
CA THR A 155 0.04 24.12 4.49
C THR A 155 -0.06 25.46 5.22
N ASP A 156 -0.49 25.42 6.48
CA ASP A 156 -0.30 26.52 7.40
C ASP A 156 1.16 26.55 7.83
N MET A 157 1.90 27.52 7.29
CA MET A 157 3.33 27.70 7.52
C MET A 157 3.66 28.15 8.94
N LEU A 158 2.71 28.74 9.68
CA LEU A 158 2.94 29.16 11.07
C LEU A 158 2.99 27.97 12.02
N THR A 159 2.09 27.01 11.80
CA THR A 159 1.96 25.81 12.65
C THR A 159 2.63 24.58 12.07
N ASN A 160 3.11 24.65 10.82
CA ASN A 160 3.58 23.53 10.02
C ASN A 160 2.56 22.38 9.98
N THR A 161 1.30 22.74 9.73
CA THR A 161 0.19 21.78 9.63
C THR A 161 -0.42 21.81 8.24
N ASN A 162 -0.76 20.64 7.73
CA ASN A 162 -1.45 20.49 6.46
C ASN A 162 -2.95 20.36 6.72
N HIS A 163 -3.73 21.14 5.99
CA HIS A 163 -5.19 21.14 5.98
C HIS A 163 -5.66 20.56 4.66
N VAL A 164 -6.48 19.53 4.73
CA VAL A 164 -7.07 18.86 3.57
C VAL A 164 -8.53 19.24 3.48
N PHE A 165 -8.95 19.80 2.36
CA PHE A 165 -10.29 20.29 2.09
C PHE A 165 -11.02 19.35 1.15
N ASP A 166 -12.29 19.08 1.43
CA ASP A 166 -13.21 18.30 0.61
C ASP A 166 -14.16 19.26 -0.11
N GLU A 167 -13.83 19.62 -1.35
CA GLU A 167 -14.56 20.65 -2.10
C GLU A 167 -15.98 20.22 -2.47
N ARG A 168 -16.24 18.91 -2.50
CA ARG A 168 -17.56 18.35 -2.78
C ARG A 168 -18.54 18.62 -1.64
N ASN A 169 -18.03 18.64 -0.40
CA ASN A 169 -18.84 18.82 0.81
C ASN A 169 -18.55 20.14 1.55
N LYS A 170 -17.65 20.98 1.03
CA LYS A 170 -17.29 22.29 1.58
C LYS A 170 -16.90 22.22 3.05
N ARG A 171 -15.90 21.40 3.35
CA ARG A 171 -15.42 21.13 4.72
C ARG A 171 -13.94 20.77 4.74
N VAL A 172 -13.31 20.91 5.90
CA VAL A 172 -12.01 20.29 6.18
C VAL A 172 -12.23 18.80 6.42
N ALA A 173 -11.51 17.95 5.69
CA ALA A 173 -11.54 16.50 5.81
C ALA A 173 -10.49 15.97 6.80
N MET A 174 -9.33 16.61 6.85
CA MET A 174 -8.21 16.19 7.68
C MET A 174 -7.30 17.37 8.02
N ILE A 175 -6.74 17.38 9.23
CA ILE A 175 -5.61 18.24 9.62
C ILE A 175 -4.54 17.32 10.18
N TYR A 176 -3.33 17.42 9.65
CA TYR A 176 -2.21 16.56 10.04
C TYR A 176 -0.88 17.30 9.96
N ASN A 177 0.15 16.74 10.59
CA ASN A 177 1.56 17.02 10.31
C ASN A 177 2.29 15.69 10.10
N ASP A 178 3.61 15.75 9.95
CA ASP A 178 4.45 14.60 9.63
C ASP A 178 4.19 13.39 10.55
N THR A 179 3.95 13.59 11.85
CA THR A 179 3.85 12.49 12.83
C THR A 179 2.48 12.34 13.47
N THR A 180 1.54 13.26 13.21
CA THR A 180 0.26 13.33 13.94
C THR A 180 -0.89 13.67 13.00
N ILE A 181 -2.03 13.00 13.20
CA ILE A 181 -3.32 13.41 12.65
C ILE A 181 -4.10 14.08 13.80
N PHE A 182 -4.36 15.37 13.67
CA PHE A 182 -5.06 16.18 14.69
C PHE A 182 -6.57 16.10 14.53
N TYR A 183 -7.01 16.09 13.27
CA TYR A 183 -8.40 16.04 12.90
C TYR A 183 -8.51 15.11 11.70
N LEU A 184 -9.43 14.16 11.80
CA LEU A 184 -9.88 13.34 10.68
C LEU A 184 -11.37 13.29 10.82
N TYR A 185 -12.08 13.74 9.77
CA TYR A 185 -13.51 14.05 9.81
C TYR A 185 -14.30 13.05 10.67
N PRO A 186 -14.67 13.42 11.91
CA PRO A 186 -15.73 12.75 12.63
C PRO A 186 -17.05 13.29 12.07
N SER A 187 -18.15 12.56 12.22
CA SER A 187 -19.50 12.96 11.80
C SER A 187 -20.03 14.31 12.36
N TYR A 188 -19.19 15.14 12.99
CA TYR A 188 -19.52 16.45 13.52
C TYR A 188 -18.33 17.42 13.41
N ALA A 189 -18.32 18.26 12.37
CA ALA A 189 -17.95 19.68 12.45
C ALA A 189 -18.11 20.32 11.07
N ILE A 190 -19.02 21.29 10.96
CA ILE A 190 -18.95 22.34 9.94
C ILE A 190 -17.90 23.31 10.47
N ILE A 191 -16.70 23.30 9.89
CA ILE A 191 -15.72 24.36 10.14
C ILE A 191 -16.07 25.50 9.20
N ASP A 192 -16.31 26.68 9.77
CA ASP A 192 -16.45 27.92 9.02
C ASP A 192 -15.14 28.22 8.29
N MET A 193 -15.17 28.09 6.96
CA MET A 193 -13.98 28.21 6.10
C MET A 193 -13.55 29.67 5.87
N GLU A 194 -14.33 30.66 6.33
CA GLU A 194 -14.00 32.08 6.10
C GLU A 194 -12.75 32.56 6.86
N GLY A 195 -12.32 31.83 7.91
CA GLY A 195 -11.19 32.23 8.75
C GLY A 195 -9.82 31.64 8.39
N ILE A 196 -9.74 30.59 7.56
CA ILE A 196 -8.49 29.87 7.25
C ILE A 196 -7.81 30.41 5.97
N LEU A 197 -8.55 31.13 5.12
CA LEU A 197 -8.08 31.60 3.81
C LEU A 197 -7.64 33.08 3.78
N ASN A 198 -7.42 33.73 4.94
CA ASN A 198 -6.96 35.13 5.02
C ASN A 198 -5.47 35.26 5.32
#